data_AF-A0A920IQW6-F1
#
_entry.id   AF-A0A920IQW6-F1
#
_cell.length_a   1.000
_cell.length_b   1.000
_cell.length_c   1.000
_cell.angle_alpha   90.00
_cell.angle_beta   90.00
_cell.angle_gamma   90.00
#
_symmetry.space_group_name_H-M   'P 1'
#
loop_
_entity.id
_entity.type
_entity.pdbx_description
1 polymer ?
#
loop_
_entity_poly.entity_id
_entity_poly.type
_entity_poly.pdbx_seq_one_letter_code
_entity_poly.pdbx_strand_id
1 'polypeptide(L)'
;MGRAEAFAMKEKPIPSLVDGFGNGLGYSFILIVVAVIRELFGAGTLMGYEIFVTTTNGGWYPANNLLLLPPSSFIIIGLMIWVIRTLNKEQIESKEFVPSKHNTAPNYEKRELNV
;
A
#
# COMPACT_ATOMS: atom_id res chain seq x y z
N MET A 1 6.15 -12.36 10.70
CA MET A 1 6.66 -13.35 11.68
C MET A 1 5.54 -13.74 12.63
N GLY A 2 4.92 -12.81 13.38
CA GLY A 2 3.82 -13.15 14.30
C GLY A 2 2.55 -13.83 13.73
N ARG A 3 2.12 -13.56 12.48
CA ARG A 3 0.89 -14.18 11.92
C ARG A 3 1.09 -15.65 11.54
N ALA A 4 2.22 -16.00 10.93
CA ALA A 4 2.55 -17.37 10.54
C ALA A 4 2.82 -18.26 11.78
N GLU A 5 3.50 -17.71 12.79
CA GLU A 5 3.76 -18.39 14.06
C GLU A 5 2.46 -18.65 14.84
N ALA A 6 1.56 -17.67 14.90
CA ALA A 6 0.26 -17.83 15.58
C ALA A 6 -0.68 -18.81 14.85
N PHE A 7 -0.60 -18.92 13.53
CA PHE A 7 -1.42 -19.85 12.74
C PHE A 7 -0.88 -21.29 12.81
N ALA A 8 0.45 -21.47 12.75
CA ALA A 8 1.09 -22.77 12.89
C ALA A 8 0.93 -23.40 14.28
N MET A 9 0.77 -22.57 15.33
CA MET A 9 0.52 -23.04 16.69
C MET A 9 -0.92 -23.48 16.94
N LYS A 10 -1.89 -23.04 16.12
CA LYS A 10 -3.33 -23.29 16.35
C LYS A 10 -3.98 -24.24 15.35
N GLU A 11 -3.42 -24.39 14.15
CA GLU A 11 -4.04 -25.15 13.04
C GLU A 11 -3.23 -26.36 12.60
N LYS A 12 -3.89 -27.29 11.87
CA LYS A 12 -3.22 -28.47 11.30
C LYS A 12 -2.15 -28.06 10.26
N PRO A 13 -1.12 -28.89 10.01
CA PRO A 13 0.01 -28.52 9.14
C PRO A 13 -0.38 -28.13 7.70
N ILE A 14 -1.38 -28.79 7.13
CA ILE A 14 -1.83 -28.56 5.73
C ILE A 14 -2.53 -27.19 5.56
N PRO A 15 -3.56 -26.82 6.35
CA PRO A 15 -4.18 -25.50 6.22
C PRO A 15 -3.23 -24.33 6.54
N SER A 16 -2.29 -24.51 7.47
CA SER A 16 -1.25 -23.50 7.73
C SER A 16 -0.31 -23.29 6.54
N LEU A 17 0.02 -24.35 5.80
CA LEU A 17 0.82 -24.26 4.57
C LEU A 17 0.09 -23.46 3.48
N VAL A 18 -1.21 -23.67 3.30
CA VAL A 18 -2.02 -22.96 2.30
C VAL A 18 -2.15 -21.48 2.63
N ASP A 19 -2.35 -21.11 3.91
CA ASP A 19 -2.33 -19.70 4.33
C ASP A 19 -0.94 -19.06 4.12
N GLY A 20 0.13 -19.76 4.48
CA GLY A 20 1.51 -19.31 4.24
C GLY A 20 1.78 -19.04 2.75
N PHE A 21 1.35 -19.96 1.88
CA PHE A 21 1.50 -19.82 0.43
C PHE A 21 0.68 -18.66 -0.13
N GLY A 22 -0.58 -18.51 0.31
CA GLY A 22 -1.43 -17.39 -0.11
C GLY A 22 -0.85 -16.02 0.25
N ASN A 23 -0.32 -15.88 1.47
CA ASN A 23 0.36 -14.65 1.87
C ASN A 23 1.65 -14.41 1.07
N GLY A 24 2.45 -15.47 0.88
CA GLY A 24 3.67 -15.41 0.08
C GLY A 24 3.39 -14.94 -1.35
N LEU A 25 2.42 -15.55 -2.01
CA LEU A 25 1.98 -15.14 -3.35
C LEU A 25 1.46 -13.70 -3.38
N GLY A 26 0.69 -13.27 -2.38
CA GLY A 26 0.21 -11.89 -2.29
C GLY A 26 1.36 -10.88 -2.22
N TYR A 27 2.36 -11.14 -1.37
CA TYR A 27 3.55 -10.28 -1.27
C TYR A 27 4.39 -10.33 -2.55
N SER A 28 4.65 -11.50 -3.11
CA SER A 28 5.40 -11.66 -4.35
C SER A 28 4.73 -10.92 -5.51
N PHE A 29 3.40 -10.98 -5.62
CA PHE A 29 2.65 -10.27 -6.64
C PHE A 29 2.86 -8.75 -6.56
N ILE A 30 2.75 -8.17 -5.37
CA ILE A 30 3.01 -6.73 -5.16
C ILE A 30 4.43 -6.37 -5.57
N LEU A 31 5.43 -7.17 -5.15
CA LEU A 31 6.83 -6.93 -5.47
C LEU A 31 7.11 -7.00 -6.98
N ILE A 32 6.52 -7.97 -7.68
CA ILE A 32 6.66 -8.10 -9.14
C ILE A 32 6.06 -6.88 -9.84
N VAL A 33 4.85 -6.46 -9.47
CA VAL A 33 4.21 -5.29 -10.10
C VAL A 33 5.02 -4.02 -9.88
N VAL A 34 5.52 -3.80 -8.65
CA VAL A 34 6.39 -2.66 -8.34
C VAL A 34 7.71 -2.74 -9.14
N ALA A 35 8.31 -3.92 -9.24
CA ALA A 35 9.55 -4.11 -10.01
C ALA A 35 9.35 -3.81 -11.51
N VAL A 36 8.26 -4.31 -12.11
CA VAL A 36 7.92 -4.05 -13.52
C VAL A 36 7.79 -2.55 -13.80
N ILE A 37 7.05 -1.83 -12.96
CA ILE A 37 6.89 -0.37 -13.10
C ILE A 37 8.25 0.34 -12.97
N ARG A 38 9.06 -0.07 -11.98
CA ARG A 38 10.37 0.55 -11.75
C ARG A 38 11.37 0.28 -12.86
N GLU A 39 11.39 -0.93 -13.41
CA GLU A 39 12.29 -1.29 -14.50
C GLU A 39 11.89 -0.56 -15.78
N LEU A 40 10.60 -0.62 -16.12
CA LEU A 40 10.07 -0.07 -17.36
C LEU A 40 10.22 1.45 -17.43
N PHE A 41 9.85 2.17 -16.36
CA PHE A 41 9.91 3.63 -16.37
C PHE A 41 11.21 4.19 -15.75
N GLY A 42 11.99 3.38 -15.04
CA GLY A 42 13.27 3.81 -14.49
C GLY A 42 14.38 3.71 -15.51
N ALA A 43 14.56 2.51 -16.08
CA ALA A 43 15.64 2.20 -17.02
C ALA A 43 15.19 2.08 -18.48
N GLY A 44 13.88 2.07 -18.75
CA GLY A 44 13.37 1.85 -20.11
C GLY A 44 13.39 0.37 -20.54
N THR A 45 13.75 -0.53 -19.63
CA THR A 45 13.92 -1.96 -19.90
C THR A 45 12.92 -2.80 -19.14
N LEU A 46 12.69 -4.02 -19.61
CA LEU A 46 11.93 -5.03 -18.89
C LEU A 46 12.57 -6.39 -19.09
N MET A 47 12.96 -7.05 -18.01
CA MET A 47 13.68 -8.33 -18.05
C MET A 47 14.92 -8.28 -18.96
N GLY A 48 15.60 -7.13 -19.01
CA GLY A 48 16.78 -6.90 -19.86
C GLY A 48 16.48 -6.60 -21.33
N TYR A 49 15.22 -6.58 -21.77
CA TYR A 49 14.83 -6.11 -23.09
C TYR A 49 14.53 -4.61 -23.05
N GLU A 50 15.14 -3.83 -23.95
CA GLU A 50 14.87 -2.40 -24.07
C GLU A 50 13.51 -2.18 -24.76
N ILE A 51 12.55 -1.64 -24.02
CA ILE A 51 11.20 -1.31 -24.53
C ILE A 51 11.14 0.16 -24.89
N PHE A 52 11.63 1.02 -24.01
CA PHE A 52 11.80 2.44 -24.28
C PHE A 52 13.26 2.71 -24.56
N VAL A 53 13.57 3.03 -25.82
CA VAL A 53 14.93 3.39 -26.22
C VAL A 53 15.30 4.67 -25.48
N THR A 54 16.28 4.54 -24.59
CA THR A 54 16.66 5.65 -23.71
C THR A 54 17.41 6.72 -24.50
N THR A 55 17.34 7.98 -24.11
CA THR A 55 18.11 9.07 -24.74
C THR A 55 19.62 8.79 -24.77
N THR A 56 20.15 8.09 -23.78
CA THR A 56 21.55 7.63 -23.73
C THR A 56 21.89 6.63 -24.85
N ASN A 57 20.90 5.85 -25.30
CA ASN A 57 21.03 4.87 -26.39
C ASN A 57 20.53 5.44 -27.73
N GLY A 58 20.40 6.77 -27.85
CA GLY A 58 19.94 7.43 -29.07
C GLY A 58 18.41 7.43 -29.27
N GLY A 59 17.64 7.07 -28.25
CA GLY A 59 16.19 7.08 -28.29
C GLY A 59 15.54 8.37 -27.79
N TRP A 60 14.23 8.32 -27.56
CA TRP A 60 13.39 9.46 -27.19
C TRP A 60 13.04 9.52 -25.71
N TYR A 61 13.28 8.44 -24.96
CA TYR A 61 12.84 8.31 -23.58
C TYR A 61 13.93 8.72 -22.58
N PRO A 62 13.74 9.77 -21.76
CA PRO A 62 14.68 10.07 -20.69
C PRO A 62 14.44 9.12 -19.51
N ALA A 63 15.47 8.34 -19.14
CA ALA A 63 15.41 7.44 -17.99
C ALA A 63 15.11 8.21 -16.68
N ASN A 64 14.19 7.67 -15.88
CA ASN A 64 13.79 8.29 -14.62
C ASN A 64 14.62 7.76 -13.45
N ASN A 65 15.69 8.49 -13.11
CA ASN A 65 16.56 8.13 -11.98
C ASN A 65 15.81 8.08 -10.63
N LEU A 66 14.78 8.91 -10.41
CA LEU A 66 14.01 8.85 -9.16
C LEU A 66 13.37 7.47 -8.96
N LEU A 67 12.92 6.85 -10.05
CA LEU A 67 12.25 5.55 -10.01
C LEU A 67 13.20 4.37 -9.76
N LEU A 68 14.50 4.58 -10.00
CA LEU A 68 15.54 3.62 -9.66
C LEU A 68 15.88 3.65 -8.16
N LEU A 69 15.70 4.80 -7.49
CA LEU A 69 16.01 4.95 -6.07
C LEU A 69 14.96 4.27 -5.16
N PRO A 70 15.36 3.78 -3.96
CA PRO A 70 14.46 3.20 -2.96
C PRO A 70 13.18 4.02 -2.62
N PRO A 71 13.22 5.36 -2.45
CA PRO A 71 12.05 6.19 -2.19
C PRO A 71 10.87 5.99 -3.17
N SER A 72 11.15 5.66 -4.43
CA SER A 72 10.10 5.46 -5.44
C SER A 72 9.16 4.30 -5.12
N SER A 73 9.68 3.22 -4.54
CA SER A 73 8.88 2.04 -4.19
C SER A 73 7.76 2.41 -3.20
N PHE A 74 8.03 3.30 -2.24
CA PHE A 74 7.02 3.76 -1.29
C PHE A 74 5.91 4.57 -1.97
N ILE A 75 6.26 5.41 -2.95
CA ILE A 75 5.28 6.19 -3.71
C ILE A 75 4.39 5.26 -4.54
N ILE A 76 4.98 4.31 -5.26
CA ILE A 76 4.24 3.35 -6.10
C ILE A 76 3.31 2.49 -5.24
N ILE A 77 3.79 1.96 -4.11
CA ILE A 77 2.97 1.17 -3.18
C ILE A 77 1.86 2.03 -2.59
N GLY A 78 2.13 3.27 -2.20
CA GLY A 78 1.12 4.21 -1.70
C GLY A 78 0.01 4.48 -2.70
N LEU A 79 0.36 4.72 -3.97
CA LEU A 79 -0.59 4.88 -5.06
C LEU A 79 -1.38 3.60 -5.33
N MET A 80 -0.74 2.44 -5.28
CA MET A 80 -1.41 1.15 -5.45
C MET A 80 -2.45 0.90 -4.36
N ILE A 81 -2.10 1.14 -3.09
CA ILE A 81 -3.04 1.03 -1.96
C ILE A 81 -4.19 2.02 -2.13
N TRP A 82 -3.91 3.24 -2.58
CA TRP A 82 -4.93 4.24 -2.86
C TRP A 82 -5.90 3.80 -3.95
N VAL A 83 -5.41 3.24 -5.06
CA VAL A 83 -6.24 2.70 -6.14
C VAL A 83 -7.12 1.55 -5.62
N ILE A 84 -6.52 0.58 -4.91
CA ILE A 84 -7.25 -0.57 -4.36
C ILE A 84 -8.36 -0.11 -3.42
N ARG A 85 -8.08 0.82 -2.50
CA ARG A 85 -9.06 1.36 -1.55
C ARG A 85 -10.14 2.20 -2.22
N THR A 86 -9.82 2.86 -3.33
CA THR A 86 -10.80 3.62 -4.10
C THR A 86 -11.82 2.70 -4.78
N LEU A 87 -11.37 1.54 -5.25
CA LEU A 87 -12.22 0.52 -5.87
C LEU A 87 -12.97 -0.32 -4.82
N ASN A 88 -12.30 -0.73 -3.74
CA ASN A 88 -12.84 -1.57 -2.68
C ASN A 88 -13.14 -0.76 -1.42
N LYS A 89 -14.25 -0.01 -1.45
CA LYS A 89 -14.65 0.87 -0.35
C LYS A 89 -15.01 0.15 0.96
N GLU A 90 -15.25 -1.16 0.91
CA GLU A 90 -15.48 -2.00 2.09
C GLU A 90 -14.29 -2.03 3.05
N GLN A 91 -13.08 -1.74 2.56
CA GLN A 91 -11.87 -1.65 3.38
C GLN A 91 -11.66 -0.27 4.02
N ILE A 92 -12.59 0.68 3.80
CA ILE A 92 -12.54 2.01 4.41
C ILE A 92 -13.21 1.92 5.77
N GLU A 93 -12.38 2.04 6.82
CA GLU A 93 -12.85 2.00 8.19
C GLU A 93 -13.76 3.19 8.52
N SER A 94 -14.82 2.94 9.28
CA SER A 94 -15.72 3.99 9.74
C SER A 94 -14.98 4.96 10.65
N LYS A 95 -15.32 6.26 10.58
CA LYS A 95 -14.75 7.26 11.48
C LYS A 95 -15.11 6.91 12.92
N GLU A 96 -14.13 6.45 13.69
CA GLU A 96 -14.31 6.14 15.12
C GLU A 96 -14.53 7.41 15.94
N PHE A 97 -13.89 8.51 15.55
CA PHE A 97 -14.05 9.80 16.20
C PHE A 97 -14.79 10.80 15.31
N VAL A 98 -16.00 11.17 15.71
CA VAL A 98 -16.71 12.33 15.19
C VAL A 98 -16.24 13.53 16.02
N PRO A 99 -15.53 14.53 15.44
CA PRO A 99 -15.09 15.68 16.20
C PRO A 99 -16.28 16.38 16.83
N SER A 100 -16.23 16.59 18.14
CA SER A 100 -17.25 17.34 18.85
C SER A 100 -17.29 18.77 18.28
N LYS A 101 -18.51 19.32 18.12
CA LYS A 101 -18.64 20.73 17.79
C LYS A 101 -17.95 21.53 18.89
N HIS A 102 -17.03 22.39 18.50
CA HIS A 102 -16.31 23.26 19.43
C HIS A 102 -17.33 24.16 20.13
N ASN A 103 -17.69 23.84 21.37
CA ASN A 103 -18.51 24.72 22.19
C ASN A 103 -17.58 25.76 22.79
N THR A 104 -17.47 26.92 22.15
CA THR A 104 -16.75 28.09 22.67
C THR A 104 -17.45 28.74 23.86
N ALA A 105 -18.72 28.39 24.12
CA ALA A 105 -19.47 28.83 25.29
C ALA A 105 -19.66 27.66 26.27
N PRO A 106 -19.41 27.85 27.58
CA PRO A 106 -19.82 26.88 28.59
C PRO A 106 -21.34 26.73 28.54
N ASN A 107 -21.83 25.49 28.50
CA ASN A 107 -23.25 25.18 28.46
C ASN A 107 -23.85 25.39 29.86
N TYR A 108 -24.49 26.56 30.07
CA TYR A 108 -25.09 26.96 31.36
C TYR A 108 -26.39 26.20 31.70
N GLU A 109 -27.01 25.54 30.72
CA GLU A 109 -28.24 24.75 30.90
C GLU A 109 -28.08 23.61 31.92
N LYS A 110 -26.88 23.02 32.02
CA LYS A 110 -26.60 21.93 32.98
C LYS A 110 -26.33 22.38 34.41
N ARG A 111 -26.11 23.68 34.65
CA ARG A 111 -25.82 24.22 36.01
C ARG A 111 -27.09 24.52 36.81
N GLU A 112 -28.19 24.81 36.14
CA GLU A 112 -29.48 25.15 36.76
C GLU A 112 -30.26 23.93 37.27
N LEU A 113 -29.89 22.71 36.86
CA LEU A 113 -30.57 21.46 37.22
C LEU A 113 -30.01 20.77 38.49
N ASN A 114 -28.98 21.34 39.12
CA ASN A 114 -28.34 20.81 40.33
C ASN A 114 -28.49 21.74 41.56
N VAL A 115 -29.52 22.58 41.58
CA VAL A 115 -29.97 23.34 42.76
C VAL A 115 -31.37 22.95 43.17
#